data_AF-A0AAV9PFN8-F1
#
_entry.id   AF-A0AAV9PFN8-F1
#
_cell.length_a   1.000
_cell.length_b   1.000
_cell.length_c   1.000
_cell.angle_alpha   90.00
_cell.angle_beta   90.00
_cell.angle_gamma   90.00
#
_symmetry.space_group_name_H-M   'P 1'
#
loop_
_entity.id
_entity.type
_entity.pdbx_description
1 polymer ?
#
loop_
_entity_poly.entity_id
_entity_poly.type
_entity_poly.pdbx_seq_one_letter_code
_entity_poly.pdbx_strand_id
1 'polypeptide(L)'
;MSFWPQLHLIRARQDTEGISLTYVLINLIVATQQLGLYIHMISFQYKGAPAGMINDPPSFGDYLNLTQFAAVWLGHFTLYAVSSITSITASYLPNSFLYLLYLLPQTAWSTAAAALIYLGHLTLHIPPLIIEAILPAEGPDTDAFNDRTWAAAWYWAGHTLYLNHLISCLGFLSLFAQAYASVSRPALGALSVEGLRCQAVVFTAVADDDTVQDSDLEAFLALFQDVV
;
A
#
# COMPACT_ATOMS: atom_id res chain seq x y z
N MET A 1 14.32 -4.32 1.57
CA MET A 1 13.76 -3.06 2.11
C MET A 1 14.06 -1.91 1.16
N SER A 2 13.09 -1.49 0.33
CA SER A 2 13.25 -0.51 -0.75
C SER A 2 13.13 0.96 -0.31
N PHE A 3 12.55 1.21 0.87
CA PHE A 3 12.20 2.55 1.36
C PHE A 3 13.38 3.35 1.90
N TRP A 4 14.35 2.68 2.52
CA TRP A 4 15.46 3.36 3.19
C TRP A 4 16.35 4.18 2.24
N PRO A 5 16.80 3.64 1.09
CA PRO A 5 17.55 4.44 0.11
C PRO A 5 16.75 5.64 -0.41
N GLN A 6 15.44 5.47 -0.64
CA GLN A 6 14.55 6.55 -1.09
C GLN A 6 14.46 7.67 -0.05
N LEU A 7 14.24 7.33 1.23
CA LEU A 7 14.20 8.30 2.33
C LEU A 7 15.53 9.02 2.52
N HIS A 8 16.64 8.30 2.39
CA HIS A 8 17.98 8.89 2.48
C HIS A 8 18.23 9.89 1.35
N LEU A 9 17.82 9.56 0.12
CA LEU A 9 17.97 10.46 -1.04
C LEU A 9 17.11 11.71 -0.91
N ILE A 10 15.84 11.61 -0.51
CA ILE A 10 14.97 12.78 -0.29
C ILE A 10 15.58 13.67 0.80
N ARG A 11 16.08 13.10 1.89
CA ARG A 11 16.76 13.88 2.95
C ARG A 11 18.06 14.51 2.48
N ALA A 12 18.86 13.80 1.71
CA ALA A 12 20.16 14.31 1.25
C ALA A 12 20.00 15.44 0.22
N ARG A 13 19.03 15.32 -0.70
CA ARG A 13 18.80 16.28 -1.78
C ARG A 13 17.81 17.39 -1.43
N GLN A 14 17.00 17.18 -0.38
CA GLN A 14 15.88 18.07 -0.02
C GLN A 14 14.88 18.28 -1.18
N ASP A 15 14.81 17.31 -2.09
CA ASP A 15 13.89 17.26 -3.22
C ASP A 15 13.20 15.90 -3.29
N THR A 16 12.12 15.84 -4.06
CA THR A 16 11.38 14.60 -4.37
C THR A 16 11.58 14.19 -5.82
N GLU A 17 12.65 14.66 -6.46
CA GLU A 17 12.89 14.38 -7.87
C GLU A 17 13.05 12.88 -8.12
N GLY A 18 12.19 12.36 -8.99
CA GLY A 18 12.19 10.94 -9.38
C GLY A 18 11.09 10.13 -8.70
N ILE A 19 10.33 10.70 -7.76
CA ILE A 19 9.20 10.03 -7.11
C ILE A 19 7.92 10.84 -7.32
N SER A 20 6.93 10.24 -7.98
CA SER A 20 5.61 10.87 -8.12
C SER A 20 4.83 10.79 -6.81
N LEU A 21 4.30 11.92 -6.32
CA LEU A 21 3.43 11.93 -5.14
C LEU A 21 2.16 11.09 -5.38
N THR A 22 1.64 11.08 -6.61
CA THR A 22 0.51 10.23 -7.01
C THR A 22 0.86 8.75 -6.93
N TYR A 23 2.06 8.36 -7.36
CA TYR A 23 2.55 6.98 -7.22
C TYR A 23 2.61 6.56 -5.75
N VAL A 24 3.21 7.40 -4.90
CA VAL A 24 3.31 7.11 -3.46
C VAL A 24 1.94 7.04 -2.80
N LEU A 25 1.02 7.96 -3.16
CA LEU A 25 -0.36 7.95 -2.67
C LEU A 25 -1.09 6.67 -3.06
N ILE A 26 -1.02 6.25 -4.32
CA ILE A 26 -1.69 5.04 -4.79
C ILE A 26 -1.13 3.80 -4.07
N ASN A 27 0.19 3.69 -3.93
CA ASN A 27 0.79 2.57 -3.21
C ASN A 27 0.47 2.59 -1.72
N LEU A 28 0.31 3.77 -1.11
CA LEU A 28 -0.19 3.90 0.25
C LEU A 28 -1.65 3.42 0.37
N ILE A 29 -2.52 3.77 -0.59
CA ILE A 29 -3.90 3.25 -0.67
C ILE A 29 -3.91 1.72 -0.80
N VAL A 30 -3.09 1.17 -1.70
CA VAL A 30 -2.93 -0.28 -1.85
C VAL A 30 -2.47 -0.93 -0.55
N ALA A 31 -1.45 -0.38 0.10
CA ALA A 31 -0.94 -0.93 1.36
C ALA A 31 -1.97 -0.86 2.50
N THR A 32 -2.74 0.23 2.59
CA THR A 32 -3.85 0.37 3.56
C THR A 32 -4.93 -0.67 3.32
N GLN A 33 -5.32 -0.87 2.06
CA GLN A 33 -6.30 -1.87 1.66
C GLN A 33 -5.85 -3.29 2.04
N GLN A 34 -4.60 -3.67 1.74
CA GLN A 34 -4.07 -4.99 2.06
C GLN A 34 -3.94 -5.19 3.58
N LEU A 35 -3.39 -4.22 4.30
CA LEU A 35 -3.29 -4.27 5.75
C LEU A 35 -4.67 -4.40 6.41
N GLY A 36 -5.63 -3.60 5.99
CA GLY A 36 -6.98 -3.63 6.53
C GLY A 36 -7.70 -4.96 6.25
N LEU A 37 -7.56 -5.52 5.03
CA LEU A 37 -8.11 -6.83 4.71
C LEU A 37 -7.49 -7.92 5.59
N TYR A 38 -6.18 -7.88 5.79
CA TYR A 38 -5.46 -8.90 6.55
C TYR A 38 -5.78 -8.83 8.06
N ILE A 39 -5.89 -7.61 8.62
CA ILE A 39 -6.38 -7.39 9.99
C ILE A 39 -7.78 -7.99 10.16
N HIS A 40 -8.68 -7.75 9.21
CA HIS A 40 -10.03 -8.28 9.25
C HIS A 40 -10.04 -9.82 9.27
N MET A 41 -9.27 -10.45 8.38
CA MET A 41 -9.20 -11.91 8.32
C MET A 41 -8.65 -12.54 9.61
N ILE A 42 -7.57 -12.01 10.20
CA ILE A 42 -7.00 -12.54 11.46
C ILE A 42 -7.92 -12.29 12.65
N SER A 43 -8.46 -11.07 12.77
CA SER A 43 -9.14 -10.64 14.00
C SER A 43 -10.53 -11.22 14.13
N PHE A 44 -11.20 -11.46 13.00
CA PHE A 44 -12.62 -11.78 13.01
C PHE A 44 -12.94 -13.18 12.49
N GLN A 45 -11.94 -13.90 11.98
CA GLN A 45 -12.07 -15.27 11.45
C GLN A 45 -13.38 -15.42 10.66
N TYR A 46 -13.58 -14.50 9.72
CA TYR A 46 -14.84 -14.41 8.99
C TYR A 46 -15.11 -15.78 8.36
N LYS A 47 -16.16 -16.49 8.82
CA LYS A 47 -16.52 -17.84 8.38
C LYS A 47 -16.82 -17.93 6.88
N GLY A 48 -16.95 -16.79 6.18
CA GLY A 48 -17.09 -16.70 4.74
C GLY A 48 -15.81 -16.37 3.97
N ALA A 49 -14.64 -16.30 4.64
CA ALA A 49 -13.36 -16.18 3.96
C ALA A 49 -13.07 -17.46 3.17
N PRO A 50 -12.44 -17.38 1.98
CA PRO A 50 -12.04 -18.55 1.22
C PRO A 50 -11.19 -19.46 2.10
N ALA A 51 -11.53 -20.76 2.14
CA ALA A 51 -10.75 -21.74 2.85
C ALA A 51 -9.28 -21.70 2.36
N GLY A 52 -8.34 -21.60 3.31
CA GLY A 52 -6.90 -21.59 3.03
C GLY A 52 -6.21 -20.22 2.98
N MET A 53 -6.93 -19.10 3.17
CA MET A 53 -6.29 -17.77 3.14
C MET A 53 -5.59 -17.40 4.47
N ILE A 54 -6.13 -17.85 5.60
CA ILE A 54 -5.56 -17.74 6.95
C ILE A 54 -5.86 -19.03 7.71
N ASN A 55 -4.93 -19.47 8.56
CA ASN A 55 -5.13 -20.66 9.38
C ASN A 55 -6.18 -20.43 10.48
N ASP A 56 -6.91 -21.49 10.84
CA ASP A 56 -7.82 -21.47 12.00
C ASP A 56 -7.38 -22.51 13.03
N PRO A 57 -6.75 -22.09 14.15
CA PRO A 57 -6.44 -20.71 14.55
C PRO A 57 -5.26 -20.09 13.77
N PRO A 58 -5.10 -18.74 13.77
CA PRO A 58 -4.02 -18.07 13.06
C PRO A 58 -2.65 -18.60 13.45
N SER A 59 -1.85 -18.94 12.44
CA SER A 59 -0.50 -19.47 12.60
C SER A 59 0.52 -18.36 12.86
N PHE A 60 1.75 -18.74 13.21
CA PHE A 60 2.87 -17.80 13.26
C PHE A 60 3.11 -17.10 11.91
N GLY A 61 2.98 -17.83 10.80
CA GLY A 61 3.12 -17.28 9.43
C GLY A 61 2.10 -16.19 9.15
N ASP A 62 0.86 -16.35 9.62
CA ASP A 62 -0.19 -15.32 9.48
C ASP A 62 0.21 -14.02 10.19
N TYR A 63 0.73 -14.09 11.43
CA TYR A 63 1.21 -12.90 12.13
C TYR A 63 2.45 -12.26 11.47
N LEU A 64 3.32 -13.07 10.85
CA LEU A 64 4.46 -12.57 10.09
C LEU A 64 4.00 -11.80 8.85
N ASN A 65 3.04 -12.33 8.09
CA ASN A 65 2.41 -11.66 6.96
C ASN A 65 1.76 -10.34 7.37
N LEU A 66 1.01 -10.32 8.48
CA LEU A 66 0.45 -9.08 9.03
C LEU A 66 1.54 -8.04 9.32
N THR A 67 2.65 -8.47 9.92
CA THR A 67 3.79 -7.61 10.22
C THR A 67 4.41 -7.04 8.94
N GLN A 68 4.48 -7.82 7.86
CA GLN A 68 4.97 -7.36 6.57
C GLN A 68 4.05 -6.32 5.93
N PHE A 69 2.73 -6.55 5.91
CA PHE A 69 1.76 -5.55 5.44
C PHE A 69 1.86 -4.26 6.25
N ALA A 70 2.00 -4.36 7.57
CA ALA A 70 2.18 -3.20 8.45
C ALA A 70 3.49 -2.45 8.14
N ALA A 71 4.60 -3.16 7.93
CA ALA A 71 5.89 -2.56 7.58
C ALA A 71 5.84 -1.84 6.22
N VAL A 72 5.17 -2.43 5.22
CA VAL A 72 5.00 -1.81 3.89
C VAL A 72 4.10 -0.59 3.97
N TRP A 73 3.00 -0.66 4.72
CA TRP A 73 2.13 0.48 4.99
C TRP A 73 2.90 1.62 5.67
N LEU A 74 3.65 1.34 6.73
CA LEU A 74 4.50 2.32 7.41
C LEU A 74 5.54 2.94 6.48
N GLY A 75 6.15 2.13 5.61
CA GLY A 75 7.12 2.59 4.61
C GLY A 75 6.52 3.59 3.62
N HIS A 76 5.39 3.25 3.01
CA HIS A 76 4.68 4.15 2.09
C HIS A 76 4.11 5.38 2.80
N PHE A 77 3.60 5.24 4.03
CA PHE A 77 3.12 6.35 4.83
C PHE A 77 4.24 7.35 5.12
N THR A 78 5.41 6.84 5.52
CA THR A 78 6.60 7.65 5.80
C THR A 78 7.08 8.36 4.53
N LEU A 79 7.16 7.66 3.40
CA LEU A 79 7.51 8.28 2.12
C LEU A 79 6.51 9.38 1.72
N TYR A 80 5.22 9.12 1.88
CA TYR A 80 4.17 10.08 1.58
C TYR A 80 4.30 11.34 2.45
N ALA A 81 4.49 11.17 3.76
CA ALA A 81 4.64 12.26 4.70
C ALA A 81 5.88 13.11 4.38
N VAL A 82 7.05 12.49 4.20
CA VAL A 82 8.29 13.21 3.88
C VAL A 82 8.17 13.93 2.53
N SER A 83 7.65 13.26 1.49
CA SER A 83 7.50 13.86 0.17
C SER A 83 6.53 15.05 0.19
N SER A 84 5.44 14.93 0.95
CA SER A 84 4.46 16.01 1.13
C SER A 84 5.07 17.21 1.86
N ILE A 85 5.82 16.97 2.94
CA ILE A 85 6.51 18.03 3.70
C ILE A 85 7.50 18.77 2.79
N THR A 86 8.35 18.04 2.06
CA THR A 86 9.31 18.64 1.13
C THR A 86 8.61 19.48 0.04
N SER A 87 7.51 18.98 -0.53
CA SER A 87 6.71 19.72 -1.53
C SER A 87 6.10 21.01 -0.96
N ILE A 88 5.61 20.96 0.28
CA ILE A 88 5.05 22.12 0.98
C ILE A 88 6.16 23.15 1.27
N THR A 89 7.29 22.72 1.84
CA THR A 89 8.42 23.61 2.16
C THR A 89 8.98 24.29 0.92
N ALA A 90 9.11 23.56 -0.19
CA ALA A 90 9.52 24.13 -1.48
C ALA A 90 8.55 25.22 -1.98
N SER A 91 7.25 25.09 -1.68
CA SER A 91 6.21 26.06 -2.08
C SER A 91 6.28 27.39 -1.30
N TYR A 92 6.96 27.42 -0.15
CA TYR A 92 7.07 28.61 0.72
C TYR A 92 8.41 29.35 0.60
N LEU A 93 9.35 28.88 -0.22
CA LEU A 93 10.63 29.57 -0.44
C LEU A 93 10.45 30.80 -1.36
N PRO A 94 10.90 32.03 -0.97
CA PRO A 94 10.51 33.27 -1.65
C PRO A 94 11.15 33.51 -3.03
N ASN A 95 12.04 32.65 -3.48
CA ASN A 95 12.94 32.97 -4.59
C ASN A 95 12.69 32.07 -5.80
N SER A 96 11.72 32.46 -6.63
CA SER A 96 11.78 32.49 -8.11
C SER A 96 10.38 32.27 -8.70
N PHE A 97 9.77 33.33 -9.23
CA PHE A 97 8.57 33.30 -10.07
C PHE A 97 8.69 32.31 -11.26
N LEU A 98 9.93 31.96 -11.66
CA LEU A 98 10.24 30.93 -12.66
C LEU A 98 10.21 29.48 -12.12
N TYR A 99 10.47 29.24 -10.83
CA TYR A 99 10.32 27.91 -10.19
C TYR A 99 8.83 27.57 -10.00
N LEU A 100 8.02 28.59 -9.72
CA LEU A 100 6.56 28.49 -9.61
C LEU A 100 5.93 28.03 -10.93
N LEU A 101 6.50 28.41 -12.08
CA LEU A 101 6.03 28.00 -13.40
C LEU A 101 6.47 26.56 -13.78
N TYR A 102 7.60 26.09 -13.26
CA TYR A 102 8.14 24.74 -13.52
C TYR A 102 7.47 23.65 -12.65
N LEU A 103 6.94 24.01 -11.47
CA LEU A 103 6.28 23.12 -10.51
C LEU A 103 4.74 23.15 -10.55
N LEU A 104 4.12 23.84 -11.50
CA LEU A 104 2.65 23.98 -11.61
C LEU A 104 1.85 22.65 -11.59
N PRO A 105 2.39 21.46 -11.96
CA PRO A 105 1.68 20.19 -11.74
C PRO A 105 1.78 19.60 -10.32
N GLN A 106 2.72 20.05 -9.47
CA GLN A 106 2.97 19.52 -8.11
C GLN A 106 2.91 20.62 -7.04
N THR A 107 1.83 21.40 -7.03
CA THR A 107 1.62 22.48 -6.05
C THR A 107 1.04 21.95 -4.72
N ALA A 108 1.01 22.79 -3.68
CA ALA A 108 0.33 22.50 -2.41
C ALA A 108 -1.14 22.05 -2.58
N TRP A 109 -1.82 22.48 -3.65
CA TRP A 109 -3.16 22.01 -4.00
C TRP A 109 -3.19 20.52 -4.37
N SER A 110 -2.16 20.02 -5.06
CA SER A 110 -2.01 18.59 -5.35
C SER A 110 -1.75 17.78 -4.08
N THR A 111 -0.98 18.33 -3.13
CA THR A 111 -0.73 17.70 -1.83
C THR A 111 -1.98 17.67 -0.95
N ALA A 112 -2.72 18.77 -0.88
CA ALA A 112 -3.98 18.84 -0.13
C ALA A 112 -5.04 17.90 -0.74
N ALA A 113 -5.18 17.87 -2.06
CA ALA A 113 -6.07 16.93 -2.75
C ALA A 113 -5.66 15.47 -2.48
N ALA A 114 -4.37 15.14 -2.56
CA ALA A 114 -3.85 13.82 -2.23
C ALA A 114 -4.19 13.43 -0.78
N ALA A 115 -4.03 14.35 0.17
CA ALA A 115 -4.35 14.12 1.57
C ALA A 115 -5.86 13.88 1.77
N LEU A 116 -6.71 14.67 1.11
CA LEU A 116 -8.16 14.50 1.16
C LEU A 116 -8.60 13.17 0.53
N ILE A 117 -7.99 12.75 -0.58
CA ILE A 117 -8.23 11.43 -1.19
C ILE A 117 -7.87 10.33 -0.20
N TYR A 118 -6.70 10.42 0.46
CA TYR A 118 -6.27 9.42 1.43
C TYR A 118 -7.17 9.38 2.67
N LEU A 119 -7.55 10.55 3.21
CA LEU A 119 -8.49 10.65 4.33
C LEU A 119 -9.88 10.09 3.98
N GLY A 120 -10.36 10.35 2.76
CA GLY A 120 -11.57 9.76 2.22
C GLY A 120 -11.49 8.24 2.17
N HIS A 121 -10.37 7.71 1.67
CA HIS A 121 -10.10 6.28 1.65
C HIS A 121 -10.05 5.68 3.06
N LEU A 122 -9.38 6.31 4.03
CA LEU A 122 -9.37 5.86 5.43
C LEU A 122 -10.77 5.80 6.04
N THR A 123 -11.66 6.72 5.65
CA THR A 123 -13.06 6.73 6.09
C THR A 123 -13.84 5.51 5.57
N LEU A 124 -13.41 4.89 4.46
CA LEU A 124 -14.03 3.65 3.97
C LEU A 124 -13.52 2.41 4.74
N HIS A 125 -12.31 2.47 5.30
CA HIS A 125 -11.66 1.33 5.95
C HIS A 125 -11.81 1.29 7.47
N ILE A 126 -11.56 2.43 8.13
CA ILE A 126 -11.45 2.49 9.59
C ILE A 126 -12.80 2.26 10.28
N PRO A 127 -13.92 2.89 9.86
CA PRO A 127 -15.18 2.71 10.56
C PRO A 127 -15.69 1.26 10.59
N PRO A 128 -15.69 0.49 9.48
CA PRO A 128 -16.06 -0.92 9.54
C PRO A 128 -15.17 -1.74 10.49
N LEU A 129 -13.84 -1.54 10.45
CA LEU A 129 -12.92 -2.25 11.34
C LEU A 129 -13.16 -1.90 12.82
N ILE A 130 -13.48 -0.63 13.13
CA ILE A 130 -13.83 -0.21 14.49
C ILE A 130 -15.16 -0.84 14.93
N ILE A 131 -16.18 -0.81 14.06
CA ILE A 131 -17.49 -1.41 14.35
C ILE A 131 -17.33 -2.90 14.64
N GLU A 132 -16.58 -3.61 13.81
CA GLU A 132 -16.30 -5.04 14.00
C GLU A 132 -15.52 -5.33 15.30
N ALA A 133 -14.61 -4.44 15.69
CA ALA A 133 -13.83 -4.58 16.92
C ALA A 133 -14.65 -4.34 18.20
N ILE A 134 -15.73 -3.57 18.12
CA ILE A 134 -16.55 -3.19 19.28
C ILE A 134 -17.76 -4.12 19.43
N LEU A 135 -18.37 -4.56 18.32
CA LEU A 135 -19.57 -5.40 18.37
C LEU A 135 -19.24 -6.85 18.79
N PRO A 136 -20.15 -7.49 19.55
CA PRO A 136 -19.94 -8.86 19.98
C PRO A 136 -19.91 -9.83 18.79
N ALA A 137 -19.18 -10.93 18.95
CA ALA A 137 -19.23 -12.04 18.01
C ALA A 137 -20.62 -12.70 18.02
N GLU A 138 -20.98 -13.34 16.91
CA GLU A 138 -22.20 -14.15 16.77
C GLU A 138 -22.31 -15.14 17.95
N GLY A 139 -23.44 -15.08 18.65
CA GLY A 139 -23.73 -15.93 19.79
C GLY A 139 -25.23 -16.23 19.94
N PRO A 140 -25.61 -17.10 20.89
CA PRO A 140 -26.99 -17.53 21.08
C PRO A 140 -27.96 -16.37 21.38
N ASP A 141 -27.43 -15.29 21.96
CA ASP A 141 -28.20 -14.13 22.44
C ASP A 141 -28.10 -12.91 21.50
N THR A 142 -27.41 -13.03 20.36
CA THR A 142 -27.25 -11.93 19.38
C THR A 142 -28.13 -12.15 18.15
N ASP A 143 -28.70 -11.08 17.62
CA ASP A 143 -29.35 -11.10 16.29
C ASP A 143 -28.44 -10.50 15.21
N ALA A 144 -28.83 -10.65 13.94
CA ALA A 144 -28.04 -10.22 12.78
C ALA A 144 -27.75 -8.71 12.70
N PHE A 145 -28.38 -7.88 13.55
CA PHE A 145 -28.14 -6.44 13.62
C PHE A 145 -27.34 -6.02 14.88
N ASN A 146 -27.29 -6.88 15.89
CA ASN A 146 -26.59 -6.65 17.15
C ASN A 146 -25.25 -7.39 17.26
N ASP A 147 -24.87 -8.19 16.26
CA ASP A 147 -23.55 -8.80 16.14
C ASP A 147 -22.63 -8.10 15.13
N ARG A 148 -21.36 -8.49 15.10
CA ARG A 148 -20.37 -7.97 14.14
C ARG A 148 -20.49 -8.54 12.72
N THR A 149 -21.39 -9.49 12.48
CA THR A 149 -21.42 -10.31 11.25
C THR A 149 -21.80 -9.47 10.04
N TRP A 150 -22.76 -8.55 10.18
CA TRP A 150 -23.16 -7.65 9.09
C TRP A 150 -22.03 -6.69 8.69
N ALA A 151 -21.29 -6.17 9.67
CA ALA A 151 -20.18 -5.25 9.43
C ALA A 151 -19.03 -5.99 8.74
N ALA A 152 -18.71 -7.20 9.23
CA ALA A 152 -17.74 -8.10 8.62
C ALA A 152 -18.10 -8.48 7.18
N ALA A 153 -19.37 -8.84 6.93
CA ALA A 153 -19.82 -9.17 5.58
C ALA A 153 -19.76 -7.96 4.63
N TRP A 154 -20.12 -6.76 5.11
CA TRP A 154 -20.04 -5.54 4.32
C TRP A 154 -18.59 -5.17 4.01
N TYR A 155 -17.71 -5.27 5.01
CA TYR A 155 -16.28 -5.04 4.83
C TYR A 155 -15.71 -6.03 3.83
N TRP A 156 -15.91 -7.34 4.04
CA TRP A 156 -15.43 -8.37 3.12
C TRP A 156 -15.95 -8.17 1.70
N ALA A 157 -17.28 -8.10 1.50
CA ALA A 157 -17.87 -8.03 0.17
C ALA A 157 -17.53 -6.71 -0.54
N GLY A 158 -17.66 -5.57 0.15
CA GLY A 158 -17.34 -4.26 -0.43
C GLY A 158 -15.87 -4.15 -0.83
N HIS A 159 -14.97 -4.64 0.02
CA HIS A 159 -13.56 -4.52 -0.20
C HIS A 159 -13.02 -5.55 -1.20
N THR A 160 -13.42 -6.83 -1.11
CA THR A 160 -12.86 -7.86 -2.00
C THR A 160 -13.48 -7.84 -3.40
N LEU A 161 -14.79 -7.61 -3.52
CA LEU A 161 -15.46 -7.65 -4.82
C LEU A 161 -15.22 -6.38 -5.64
N TYR A 162 -15.20 -5.20 -5.00
CA TYR A 162 -15.14 -3.93 -5.71
C TYR A 162 -13.83 -3.19 -5.50
N LEU A 163 -13.51 -2.82 -4.26
CA LEU A 163 -12.38 -1.92 -3.99
C LEU A 163 -11.03 -2.57 -4.31
N ASN A 164 -10.84 -3.86 -3.99
CA ASN A 164 -9.57 -4.56 -4.20
C ASN A 164 -9.21 -4.62 -5.68
N HIS A 165 -10.18 -4.90 -6.57
CA HIS A 165 -9.94 -4.91 -8.01
C HIS A 165 -9.55 -3.51 -8.52
N LEU A 166 -10.31 -2.49 -8.12
CA LEU A 166 -10.04 -1.11 -8.52
C LEU A 166 -8.66 -0.65 -8.03
N ILE A 167 -8.36 -0.86 -6.75
CA ILE A 167 -7.12 -0.44 -6.10
C ILE A 167 -5.93 -1.22 -6.66
N SER A 168 -6.08 -2.52 -6.95
CA SER A 168 -5.03 -3.33 -7.58
C SER A 168 -4.72 -2.85 -9.00
N CYS A 169 -5.75 -2.55 -9.80
CA CYS A 169 -5.56 -1.96 -11.13
C CYS A 169 -4.86 -0.60 -11.05
N LEU A 170 -5.26 0.27 -10.12
CA LEU A 170 -4.59 1.56 -9.90
C LEU A 170 -3.14 1.37 -9.46
N GLY A 171 -2.88 0.45 -8.53
CA GLY A 171 -1.54 0.08 -8.08
C GLY A 171 -0.66 -0.35 -9.24
N PHE A 172 -1.14 -1.29 -10.06
CA PHE A 172 -0.44 -1.77 -11.24
C PHE A 172 -0.15 -0.63 -12.21
N LEU A 173 -1.16 0.13 -12.63
CA LEU A 173 -1.00 1.27 -13.54
C LEU A 173 -0.03 2.32 -12.98
N SER A 174 -0.03 2.56 -11.67
CA SER A 174 0.89 3.49 -11.03
C SER A 174 2.34 3.03 -11.14
N LEU A 175 2.60 1.71 -11.06
CA LEU A 175 3.93 1.15 -11.25
C LEU A 175 4.42 1.37 -12.69
N PHE A 176 3.58 1.13 -13.70
CA PHE A 176 3.96 1.41 -15.10
C PHE A 176 4.24 2.88 -15.34
N ALA A 177 3.36 3.77 -14.85
CA ALA A 177 3.55 5.20 -14.99
C ALA A 177 4.85 5.66 -14.32
N GLN A 178 5.16 5.15 -13.13
CA GLN A 178 6.38 5.47 -12.40
C GLN A 178 7.63 4.89 -13.06
N ALA A 179 7.57 3.65 -13.56
CA ALA A 179 8.67 3.01 -14.29
C ALA A 179 8.98 3.78 -15.58
N TYR A 180 7.96 4.10 -16.38
CA TYR A 180 8.09 4.91 -17.59
C TYR A 180 8.70 6.27 -17.29
N ALA A 181 8.22 6.96 -16.25
CA ALA A 181 8.77 8.24 -15.82
C ALA A 181 10.21 8.16 -15.29
N SER A 182 10.65 6.98 -14.84
CA SER A 182 12.02 6.76 -14.35
C SER A 182 12.99 6.51 -15.50
N VAL A 183 12.60 5.70 -16.50
CA VAL A 183 13.41 5.43 -17.70
C VAL A 183 13.56 6.68 -18.58
N SER A 184 12.55 7.53 -18.61
CA SER A 184 12.56 8.76 -19.40
C SER A 184 13.50 9.85 -18.85
N ARG A 185 14.11 9.66 -17.67
CA ARG A 185 14.95 10.66 -17.02
C ARG A 185 16.45 10.43 -17.28
N PRO A 186 17.22 11.49 -17.55
CA PRO A 186 18.67 11.39 -17.77
C PRO A 186 19.49 11.13 -16.49
N ALA A 187 18.88 11.21 -15.30
CA ALA A 187 19.54 10.99 -14.02
C ALA A 187 18.93 9.81 -13.27
N LEU A 188 19.75 9.09 -12.50
CA LEU A 188 19.32 8.00 -11.62
C LEU A 188 18.23 8.51 -10.66
N GLY A 189 17.01 8.03 -10.86
CA GLY A 189 15.85 8.33 -10.01
C GLY A 189 16.00 7.70 -8.62
N ALA A 190 15.31 8.25 -7.63
CA ALA A 190 15.39 7.75 -6.26
C ALA A 190 14.76 6.36 -6.05
N LEU A 191 13.97 5.85 -7.01
CA LEU A 191 13.35 4.53 -6.96
C LEU A 191 14.40 3.41 -7.13
N SER A 192 14.59 2.58 -6.10
CA SER A 192 15.48 1.42 -6.16
C SER A 192 14.77 0.23 -6.79
N VAL A 193 15.12 -0.11 -8.04
CA VAL A 193 14.62 -1.29 -8.76
C VAL A 193 14.96 -2.57 -7.98
N GLU A 194 16.18 -2.65 -7.44
CA GLU A 194 16.65 -3.73 -6.58
C GLU A 194 15.83 -3.83 -5.29
N GLY A 195 15.39 -2.69 -4.74
CA GLY A 195 14.48 -2.64 -3.62
C GLY A 195 13.12 -3.27 -3.94
N LEU A 196 12.55 -2.96 -5.11
CA LEU A 196 11.31 -3.57 -5.60
C LEU A 196 11.47 -5.07 -5.83
N ARG A 197 12.59 -5.49 -6.44
CA ARG A 197 12.92 -6.91 -6.65
C ARG A 197 12.98 -7.67 -5.32
N CYS A 198 13.68 -7.13 -4.33
CA CYS A 198 13.72 -7.74 -3.00
C CYS A 198 12.34 -7.79 -2.32
N GLN A 199 11.49 -6.77 -2.52
CA GLN A 199 10.12 -6.81 -1.99
C GLN A 199 9.29 -7.92 -2.64
N ALA A 200 9.34 -8.03 -3.97
CA ALA A 200 8.65 -9.09 -4.70
C ALA A 200 9.09 -10.48 -4.22
N VAL A 201 10.40 -10.72 -4.13
CA VAL A 201 10.94 -12.01 -3.65
C VAL A 201 10.49 -12.32 -2.22
N VAL A 202 10.54 -11.34 -1.31
CA VAL A 202 10.09 -11.55 0.08
C VAL A 202 8.59 -11.84 0.11
N PHE A 203 7.77 -11.10 -0.64
CA PHE A 203 6.33 -11.34 -0.68
C PHE A 203 5.99 -12.72 -1.27
N THR A 204 6.69 -13.16 -2.32
CA THR A 204 6.50 -14.51 -2.89
C THR A 204 6.94 -15.58 -1.89
N ALA A 205 8.10 -15.43 -1.25
CA ALA A 205 8.61 -16.42 -0.31
C ALA A 205 7.74 -16.58 0.95
N VAL A 206 7.01 -15.54 1.36
CA VAL A 206 6.18 -15.56 2.58
C VAL A 206 4.73 -15.91 2.25
N ALA A 207 4.26 -15.64 1.03
CA ALA A 207 2.96 -16.10 0.56
C ALA A 207 2.88 -17.62 0.38
N ASP A 208 4.02 -18.31 0.34
CA ASP A 208 4.15 -19.69 -0.12
C ASP A 208 4.84 -20.58 0.93
N ASP A 209 4.42 -20.44 2.20
CA ASP A 209 4.97 -21.12 3.39
C ASP A 209 4.82 -22.67 3.37
N ASP A 210 4.21 -23.26 2.31
CA ASP A 210 4.05 -24.72 2.21
C ASP A 210 4.38 -25.38 0.85
N THR A 211 4.73 -24.68 -0.26
CA THR A 211 4.73 -25.35 -1.59
C THR A 211 5.71 -24.95 -2.70
N VAL A 212 6.81 -24.21 -2.47
CA VAL A 212 7.72 -23.90 -3.60
C VAL A 212 8.74 -25.02 -3.88
N GLN A 213 8.62 -25.66 -5.05
CA GLN A 213 9.77 -26.31 -5.71
C GLN A 213 10.63 -25.22 -6.38
N ASP A 214 11.96 -25.32 -6.26
CA ASP A 214 12.97 -24.38 -6.79
C ASP A 214 12.72 -23.90 -8.24
N SER A 215 12.00 -24.68 -9.04
CA SER A 215 11.64 -24.38 -10.44
C SER A 215 10.72 -23.17 -10.63
N ASP A 216 9.80 -22.89 -9.70
CA ASP A 216 8.83 -21.78 -9.86
C ASP A 216 9.47 -20.42 -9.52
N LEU A 217 10.40 -20.42 -8.56
CA LEU A 217 11.22 -19.26 -8.23
C LEU A 217 12.15 -18.89 -9.39
N GLU A 218 12.80 -19.88 -10.00
CA GLU A 218 13.64 -19.70 -11.19
C GLU A 218 12.84 -19.13 -12.39
N ALA A 219 11.62 -19.64 -12.63
CA ALA A 219 10.76 -19.16 -13.72
C ALA A 219 10.28 -17.72 -13.51
N PHE A 220 9.92 -17.34 -12.27
CA PHE A 220 9.53 -15.97 -11.94
C PHE A 220 10.70 -14.99 -12.07
N LEU A 221 11.89 -15.38 -11.62
CA LEU A 221 13.12 -14.59 -11.76
C LEU A 221 13.51 -14.41 -13.24
N ALA A 222 13.34 -15.44 -14.08
CA ALA A 222 13.59 -15.36 -15.52
C ALA A 222 12.63 -14.39 -16.22
N LEU A 223 11.33 -14.42 -15.90
CA LEU A 223 10.34 -13.52 -16.48
C LEU A 223 10.63 -12.03 -16.18
N PHE A 224 11.28 -11.75 -15.04
CA PHE A 224 11.64 -10.39 -14.62
C PHE A 224 13.00 -9.91 -15.14
N GLN A 225 13.85 -10.81 -15.65
CA GLN A 225 15.09 -10.42 -16.33
C GLN A 225 14.83 -9.87 -17.73
N ASP A 226 13.75 -10.29 -18.40
CA ASP A 226 13.45 -9.89 -19.77
C ASP A 226 12.62 -8.59 -19.90
N VAL A 227 12.11 -8.06 -18.78
CA VAL A 227 11.18 -6.90 -18.76
C VAL A 227 11.89 -5.57 -18.45
N VAL A 228 13.20 -5.57 -18.16
CA VAL A 228 14.02 -4.37 -17.88
C VAL A 228 15.32 -4.42 -18.66
#